data_AF-A0A2D0KP67-F1
#
_entry.id   AF-A0A2D0KP67-F1
#
_cell.length_a   1.000
_cell.length_b   1.000
_cell.length_c   1.000
_cell.angle_alpha   90.00
_cell.angle_beta   90.00
_cell.angle_gamma   90.00
#
_symmetry.space_group_name_H-M   'P 1'
#
loop_
_entity.id
_entity.type
_entity.pdbx_description
1 polymer ?
#
loop_
_entity_poly.entity_id
_entity_poly.type
_entity_poly.pdbx_seq_one_letter_code
_entity_poly.pdbx_strand_id
1 'polypeptide(L)'
;MIKTDKYQPVGDASIGYPQICIRTNRTAERTNVTPMIAAAMFIAKNFPWSLNDNEKEVVIKGVLKLLGVAFGSGGFGHAWVIYFNSEKEGDNTSYAFHPGYGFVKNSEHSTTDDSAERKFHIQHCVKINDKSITPEFIEQHFIPELVDESNQLSKLMKLTSEDMKNGAYTPVTNCSWFAGKLWNQIMQLEFENSGENGINQLEFEQTIGNDINMDELAEQLGLPFLKEIQGIGDPGMLAESIKKLLNI
;
A
#
# COMPACT_ATOMS: atom_id res chain seq x y z
N MET A 1 -16.09 -1.99 5.91
CA MET A 1 -16.51 -0.66 6.43
C MET A 1 -15.28 0.11 6.93
N ILE A 2 -15.24 1.45 6.84
CA ILE A 2 -14.19 2.25 7.53
C ILE A 2 -14.57 2.35 9.01
N LYS A 3 -13.62 2.03 9.90
CA LYS A 3 -13.82 2.14 11.34
C LYS A 3 -12.55 2.67 12.00
N THR A 4 -12.69 3.61 12.92
CA THR A 4 -11.58 4.26 13.63
C THR A 4 -11.88 4.25 15.12
N ASP A 5 -12.04 3.04 15.66
CA ASP A 5 -12.52 2.78 17.01
C ASP A 5 -11.41 2.49 18.02
N LYS A 6 -10.18 2.27 17.57
CA LYS A 6 -9.01 2.05 18.42
C LYS A 6 -8.05 3.22 18.36
N TYR A 7 -7.40 3.48 19.49
CA TYR A 7 -6.47 4.58 19.68
C TYR A 7 -5.36 4.14 20.63
N GLN A 8 -4.13 4.11 20.12
CA GLN A 8 -2.94 3.70 20.86
C GLN A 8 -1.72 4.52 20.40
N PRO A 9 -1.56 5.75 20.89
CA PRO A 9 -0.55 6.69 20.39
C PRO A 9 0.91 6.28 20.68
N VAL A 10 1.12 5.25 21.50
CA VAL A 10 2.45 4.72 21.84
C VAL A 10 2.63 3.26 21.40
N GLY A 11 1.71 2.71 20.60
CA GLY A 11 1.74 1.29 20.20
C GLY A 11 1.18 0.35 21.28
N ASP A 12 1.55 -0.93 21.22
CA ASP A 12 1.09 -1.94 22.17
C ASP A 12 2.13 -2.17 23.27
N ALA A 13 1.87 -1.66 24.47
CA ALA A 13 2.80 -1.78 25.59
C ALA A 13 3.07 -3.24 26.01
N SER A 14 2.18 -4.19 25.69
CA SER A 14 2.37 -5.60 26.05
C SER A 14 3.43 -6.30 25.19
N ILE A 15 3.78 -5.74 24.02
CA ILE A 15 4.80 -6.26 23.11
C ILE A 15 6.22 -5.87 23.53
N GLY A 16 6.37 -4.70 24.18
CA GLY A 16 7.66 -4.12 24.55
C GLY A 16 8.32 -3.32 23.41
N TYR A 17 9.39 -2.58 23.70
CA TYR A 17 10.04 -1.63 22.79
C TYR A 17 11.52 -1.97 22.52
N PRO A 18 12.08 -1.54 21.37
CA PRO A 18 11.39 -0.91 20.25
C PRO A 18 10.41 -1.87 19.57
N GLN A 19 9.37 -1.34 18.96
CA GLN A 19 8.38 -2.12 18.23
C GLN A 19 7.99 -1.45 16.93
N ILE A 20 7.57 -2.26 15.97
CA ILE A 20 6.96 -1.79 14.75
C ILE A 20 5.51 -2.25 14.70
N CYS A 21 4.63 -1.35 14.27
CA CYS A 21 3.21 -1.63 14.10
C CYS A 21 2.77 -1.30 12.68
N ILE A 22 1.97 -2.18 12.07
CA ILE A 22 1.19 -1.87 10.87
C ILE A 22 -0.26 -1.63 11.27
N ARG A 23 -0.87 -0.59 10.68
CA ARG A 23 -2.23 -0.14 10.99
C ARG A 23 -3.08 -0.07 9.74
N THR A 24 -4.38 -0.28 9.91
CA THR A 24 -5.39 0.07 8.92
C THR A 24 -6.69 0.53 9.59
N ASN A 25 -7.37 1.48 8.96
CA ASN A 25 -8.70 1.96 9.37
C ASN A 25 -9.85 1.15 8.74
N ARG A 26 -9.55 0.00 8.15
CA ARG A 26 -10.54 -0.91 7.58
C ARG A 26 -10.89 -2.04 8.52
N THR A 27 -12.16 -2.44 8.48
CA THR A 27 -12.58 -3.77 8.94
C THR A 27 -11.94 -4.87 8.11
N ALA A 28 -11.84 -6.08 8.67
CA ALA A 28 -11.40 -7.30 7.99
C ALA A 28 -12.43 -7.78 6.96
N GLU A 29 -12.75 -6.89 6.02
CA GLU A 29 -13.67 -7.05 4.91
C GLU A 29 -12.99 -6.43 3.70
N ARG A 30 -12.69 -7.28 2.72
CA ARG A 30 -12.09 -6.86 1.47
C ARG A 30 -12.98 -5.86 0.75
N THR A 31 -12.35 -4.96 0.02
CA THR A 31 -13.09 -4.01 -0.81
C THR A 31 -13.64 -4.72 -2.04
N ASN A 32 -14.93 -4.52 -2.32
CA ASN A 32 -15.50 -4.93 -3.60
C ASN A 32 -14.95 -4.01 -4.71
N VAL A 33 -13.90 -4.48 -5.38
CA VAL A 33 -13.21 -3.74 -6.44
C VAL A 33 -13.90 -3.85 -7.80
N THR A 34 -14.80 -4.83 -7.98
CA THR A 34 -15.46 -5.13 -9.26
C THR A 34 -16.14 -3.92 -9.91
N PRO A 35 -16.88 -3.05 -9.20
CA PRO A 35 -17.50 -1.87 -9.82
C PRO A 35 -16.49 -0.84 -10.33
N MET A 36 -15.37 -0.64 -9.61
CA MET A 36 -14.33 0.32 -9.98
C MET A 36 -13.63 -0.14 -11.26
N ILE A 37 -13.35 -1.44 -11.31
CA ILE A 37 -12.81 -2.15 -12.46
C ILE A 37 -13.77 -2.09 -13.65
N ALA A 38 -15.05 -2.37 -13.45
CA ALA A 38 -16.05 -2.34 -14.53
C ALA A 38 -16.15 -0.94 -15.15
N ALA A 39 -16.06 0.11 -14.34
CA ALA A 39 -16.01 1.49 -14.82
C ALA A 39 -14.76 1.77 -15.67
N ALA A 40 -13.59 1.28 -15.23
CA ALA A 40 -12.35 1.36 -16.00
C ALA A 40 -12.42 0.59 -17.34
N MET A 41 -12.95 -0.64 -17.31
CA MET A 41 -13.15 -1.47 -18.51
C MET A 41 -14.15 -0.86 -19.48
N PHE A 42 -15.21 -0.21 -18.99
CA PHE A 42 -16.18 0.48 -19.84
C PHE A 42 -15.51 1.60 -20.66
N ILE A 43 -14.61 2.36 -20.05
CA ILE A 43 -13.84 3.39 -20.75
C ILE A 43 -12.94 2.77 -21.81
N ALA A 44 -12.21 1.69 -21.48
CA ALA A 44 -11.34 1.00 -22.42
C ALA A 44 -12.13 0.41 -23.61
N LYS A 45 -13.24 -0.28 -23.35
CA LYS A 45 -14.04 -0.97 -24.38
C LYS A 45 -14.72 -0.04 -25.37
N ASN A 46 -15.17 1.14 -24.92
CA ASN A 46 -15.86 2.10 -25.78
C ASN A 46 -14.88 3.06 -26.49
N PHE A 47 -13.57 2.85 -26.36
CA PHE A 47 -12.57 3.71 -26.97
C PHE A 47 -12.17 3.20 -28.37
N PRO A 48 -12.11 4.07 -29.40
CA PRO A 48 -11.69 3.65 -30.73
C PRO A 48 -10.19 3.29 -30.74
N TRP A 49 -9.87 2.02 -31.01
CA TRP A 49 -8.47 1.53 -31.05
C TRP A 49 -7.67 1.94 -32.30
N SER A 50 -8.34 2.59 -33.27
CA SER A 50 -7.73 3.16 -34.48
C SER A 50 -6.96 4.47 -34.24
N LEU A 51 -6.91 4.94 -32.99
CA LEU A 51 -6.22 6.15 -32.59
C LEU A 51 -4.70 6.02 -32.66
N ASN A 52 -4.02 7.17 -32.79
CA ASN A 52 -2.56 7.23 -32.74
C ASN A 52 -2.04 7.04 -31.30
N ASP A 53 -0.71 6.89 -31.15
CA ASP A 53 -0.11 6.56 -29.86
C ASP A 53 -0.35 7.62 -28.76
N ASN A 54 -0.37 8.91 -29.12
CA ASN A 54 -0.63 9.99 -28.16
C ASN A 54 -2.08 9.93 -27.64
N GLU A 55 -3.03 9.67 -28.53
CA GLU A 55 -4.44 9.55 -28.18
C GLU A 55 -4.67 8.32 -27.28
N LYS A 56 -4.02 7.19 -27.56
CA LYS A 56 -4.06 5.99 -26.70
C LYS A 56 -3.48 6.27 -25.31
N GLU A 57 -2.40 7.03 -25.22
CA GLU A 57 -1.80 7.41 -23.93
C GLU A 57 -2.77 8.23 -23.06
N VAL A 58 -3.53 9.15 -23.66
CA VAL A 58 -4.56 9.92 -22.93
C VAL A 58 -5.62 9.01 -22.32
N VAL A 59 -6.04 7.96 -23.04
CA VAL A 59 -7.00 6.95 -22.54
C VAL A 59 -6.44 6.18 -21.36
N ILE A 60 -5.23 5.66 -21.53
CA ILE A 60 -4.52 4.89 -20.51
C ILE A 60 -4.44 5.72 -19.22
N LYS A 61 -4.00 6.98 -19.33
CA LYS A 61 -3.94 7.91 -18.21
C LYS A 61 -5.32 8.15 -17.60
N GLY A 62 -6.37 8.31 -18.42
CA GLY A 62 -7.75 8.48 -17.94
C GLY A 62 -8.26 7.28 -17.14
N VAL A 63 -8.10 6.07 -17.67
CA VAL A 63 -8.50 4.81 -17.04
C VAL A 63 -7.77 4.61 -15.71
N LEU A 64 -6.43 4.72 -15.73
CA LEU A 64 -5.61 4.49 -14.55
C LEU A 64 -5.77 5.60 -13.50
N LYS A 65 -6.03 6.84 -13.91
CA LYS A 65 -6.36 7.93 -12.98
C LYS A 65 -7.69 7.71 -12.29
N LEU A 66 -8.70 7.19 -12.99
CA LEU A 66 -9.99 6.85 -12.39
C LEU A 66 -9.84 5.77 -11.32
N LEU A 67 -9.08 4.71 -11.62
CA LEU A 67 -8.72 3.68 -10.64
C LEU A 67 -7.90 4.27 -9.48
N GLY A 68 -6.94 5.14 -9.78
CA GLY A 68 -6.07 5.75 -8.78
C GLY A 68 -6.86 6.65 -7.82
N VAL A 69 -7.86 7.38 -8.31
CA VAL A 69 -8.79 8.16 -7.49
C VAL A 69 -9.66 7.25 -6.63
N ALA A 70 -10.16 6.14 -7.19
CA ALA A 70 -10.99 5.21 -6.44
C ALA A 70 -10.21 4.57 -5.28
N PHE A 71 -8.99 4.08 -5.55
CA PHE A 71 -8.12 3.44 -4.56
C PHE A 71 -7.44 4.43 -3.60
N GLY A 72 -7.24 5.68 -4.02
CA GLY A 72 -6.75 6.77 -3.17
C GLY A 72 -7.85 7.49 -2.39
N SER A 73 -9.13 7.12 -2.58
CA SER A 73 -10.22 7.75 -1.86
C SER A 73 -10.24 7.30 -0.39
N GLY A 74 -10.62 8.20 0.52
CA GLY A 74 -10.77 7.85 1.94
C GLY A 74 -11.81 6.74 2.20
N GLY A 75 -12.69 6.45 1.23
CA GLY A 75 -13.63 5.33 1.27
C GLY A 75 -12.98 3.96 1.06
N PHE A 76 -11.83 3.90 0.36
CA PHE A 76 -11.05 2.67 0.20
C PHE A 76 -10.36 2.28 1.51
N GLY A 77 -9.93 3.28 2.27
CA GLY A 77 -9.19 3.12 3.52
C GLY A 77 -7.70 3.34 3.34
N HIS A 78 -6.99 3.33 4.47
CA HIS A 78 -5.55 3.60 4.51
C HIS A 78 -4.85 2.53 5.35
N ALA A 79 -3.63 2.23 4.94
CA ALA A 79 -2.68 1.42 5.68
C ALA A 79 -1.35 2.16 5.82
N TRP A 80 -0.73 2.07 7.00
CA TRP A 80 0.53 2.73 7.31
C TRP A 80 1.32 1.95 8.35
N VAL A 81 2.63 2.21 8.44
CA VAL A 81 3.55 1.56 9.36
C VAL A 81 4.12 2.59 10.33
N ILE A 82 4.30 2.22 11.59
CA ILE A 82 4.87 3.07 12.63
C ILE A 82 5.94 2.29 13.39
N TYR A 83 7.13 2.87 13.50
CA TYR A 83 8.19 2.41 14.39
C TYR A 83 8.12 3.21 15.69
N PHE A 84 7.89 2.55 16.82
CA PHE A 84 7.92 3.14 18.16
C PHE A 84 9.26 2.84 18.82
N ASN A 85 10.07 3.87 19.09
CA ASN A 85 11.36 3.69 19.76
C ASN A 85 11.19 3.39 21.25
N SER A 86 10.16 3.98 21.87
CA SER A 86 9.84 3.80 23.29
C SER A 86 8.35 4.01 23.59
N GLU A 87 7.97 3.82 24.85
CA GLU A 87 6.62 4.08 25.36
C GLU A 87 6.27 5.57 25.51
N LYS A 88 7.15 6.47 25.07
CA LYS A 88 6.94 7.92 25.17
C LYS A 88 6.13 8.42 23.99
N GLU A 89 5.13 9.23 24.28
CA GLU A 89 4.35 9.93 23.25
C GLU A 89 5.27 10.75 22.34
N GLY A 90 5.03 10.69 21.03
CA GLY A 90 5.85 11.34 20.02
C GLY A 90 7.20 10.68 19.72
N ASP A 91 7.63 9.65 20.46
CA ASP A 91 8.88 8.93 20.19
C ASP A 91 8.67 7.78 19.20
N ASN A 92 8.27 8.18 17.98
CA ASN A 92 7.98 7.28 16.89
C ASN A 92 8.32 7.89 15.53
N THR A 93 8.43 7.02 14.52
CA THR A 93 8.50 7.41 13.11
C THR A 93 7.38 6.70 12.35
N SER A 94 6.55 7.46 11.63
CA SER A 94 5.49 6.88 10.77
C SER A 94 5.84 6.95 9.29
N TYR A 95 5.42 5.92 8.56
CA TYR A 95 5.64 5.73 7.13
C TYR A 95 4.32 5.45 6.43
N ALA A 96 3.96 6.31 5.48
CA ALA A 96 2.73 6.21 4.71
C ALA A 96 2.97 6.49 3.23
N PHE A 97 1.98 6.16 2.41
CA PHE A 97 2.01 6.41 0.97
C PHE A 97 0.66 6.98 0.51
N HIS A 98 0.65 8.16 -0.09
CA HIS A 98 -0.57 8.93 -0.37
C HIS A 98 -0.69 9.38 -1.82
N PRO A 99 -1.94 9.48 -2.33
CA PRO A 99 -2.19 10.05 -3.64
C PRO A 99 -1.72 11.51 -3.68
N GLY A 100 -0.96 11.86 -4.71
CA GLY A 100 -0.41 13.21 -4.91
C GLY A 100 0.88 13.52 -4.14
N TYR A 101 1.25 12.70 -3.15
CA TYR A 101 2.45 12.91 -2.34
C TYR A 101 3.49 11.79 -2.47
N GLY A 102 3.06 10.57 -2.81
CA GLY A 102 3.92 9.38 -2.72
C GLY A 102 4.22 9.07 -1.25
N PHE A 103 5.48 8.77 -0.95
CA PHE A 103 6.00 8.53 0.39
C PHE A 103 5.84 9.77 1.27
N VAL A 104 5.32 9.54 2.47
CA VAL A 104 5.14 10.54 3.51
C VAL A 104 5.68 9.98 4.82
N LYS A 105 6.61 10.73 5.41
CA LYS A 105 7.14 10.48 6.76
C LYS A 105 6.37 11.34 7.76
N ASN A 106 6.12 10.81 8.96
CA ASN A 106 5.64 11.56 10.13
C ASN A 106 4.44 12.48 9.88
N SER A 107 3.55 12.12 8.95
CA SER A 107 2.39 12.96 8.61
C SER A 107 2.78 14.42 8.27
N GLU A 108 3.92 14.61 7.57
CA GLU A 108 4.48 15.93 7.25
C GLU A 108 3.53 16.86 6.47
N HIS A 109 2.46 16.34 5.86
CA HIS A 109 1.43 17.13 5.21
C HIS A 109 0.12 17.13 6.00
N SER A 110 -0.52 18.32 6.10
CA SER A 110 -1.78 18.51 6.83
C SER A 110 -2.96 17.63 6.37
N THR A 111 -2.86 17.07 5.15
CA THR A 111 -3.86 16.18 4.55
C THR A 111 -3.50 14.70 4.65
N THR A 112 -2.37 14.38 5.29
CA THR A 112 -1.87 13.01 5.46
C THR A 112 -1.68 12.79 6.96
N ASP A 113 -2.69 12.25 7.63
CA ASP A 113 -2.72 12.12 9.09
C ASP A 113 -2.29 10.72 9.56
N ASP A 114 -1.65 9.89 8.72
CA ASP A 114 -1.14 8.54 9.02
C ASP A 114 0.02 8.57 10.05
N SER A 115 -0.32 8.96 11.27
CA SER A 115 0.54 9.13 12.45
C SER A 115 0.21 8.11 13.54
N ALA A 116 0.99 8.11 14.62
CA ALA A 116 0.66 7.37 15.82
C ALA A 116 -0.66 7.82 16.48
N GLU A 117 -1.01 9.10 16.33
CA GLU A 117 -2.24 9.69 16.88
C GLU A 117 -3.50 9.33 16.08
N ARG A 118 -3.33 8.80 14.86
CA ARG A 118 -4.47 8.43 14.03
C ARG A 118 -5.17 7.20 14.58
N LYS A 119 -6.48 7.34 14.79
CA LYS A 119 -7.34 6.22 15.14
C LYS A 119 -7.36 5.18 14.00
N PHE A 120 -7.39 3.92 14.39
CA PHE A 120 -7.36 2.77 13.49
C PHE A 120 -8.46 1.78 13.87
N HIS A 121 -8.64 0.73 13.06
CA HIS A 121 -9.53 -0.38 13.39
C HIS A 121 -8.77 -1.61 13.89
N ILE A 122 -7.72 -1.95 13.16
CA ILE A 122 -6.86 -3.08 13.46
C ILE A 122 -5.40 -2.66 13.32
N GLN A 123 -4.57 -3.22 14.19
CA GLN A 123 -3.13 -3.10 14.10
C GLN A 123 -2.53 -4.46 14.41
N HIS A 124 -1.31 -4.66 13.93
CA HIS A 124 -0.41 -5.71 14.40
C HIS A 124 0.88 -5.04 14.84
N CYS A 125 1.42 -5.44 15.99
CA CYS A 125 2.66 -4.90 16.55
C CYS A 125 3.63 -6.03 16.85
N VAL A 126 4.88 -5.84 16.49
CA VAL A 126 5.98 -6.80 16.70
C VAL A 126 7.15 -6.08 17.34
N LYS A 127 7.73 -6.71 18.37
CA LYS A 127 8.96 -6.23 18.98
C LYS A 127 10.12 -6.42 18.03
N ILE A 128 10.95 -5.40 17.86
CA ILE A 128 12.18 -5.45 17.08
C ILE A 128 13.34 -5.82 18.00
N ASN A 129 13.93 -6.99 17.81
CA ASN A 129 15.07 -7.47 18.58
C ASN A 129 16.38 -7.23 17.84
N ASP A 130 16.35 -7.23 16.51
CA ASP A 130 17.52 -6.86 15.71
C ASP A 130 17.75 -5.35 15.80
N LYS A 131 18.82 -4.97 16.50
CA LYS A 131 19.20 -3.57 16.73
C LYS A 131 19.64 -2.84 15.45
N SER A 132 19.87 -3.55 14.35
CA SER A 132 20.17 -2.93 13.06
C SER A 132 18.91 -2.39 12.38
N ILE A 133 17.73 -2.89 12.74
CA ILE A 133 16.44 -2.43 12.20
C ILE A 133 16.03 -1.17 12.95
N THR A 134 16.58 -0.03 12.51
CA THR A 134 16.23 1.31 13.00
C THR A 134 15.45 2.10 11.94
N PRO A 135 14.77 3.20 12.31
CA PRO A 135 14.18 4.12 11.35
C PRO A 135 15.16 4.59 10.26
N GLU A 136 16.41 4.88 10.62
CA GLU A 136 17.44 5.30 9.67
C GLU A 136 17.78 4.19 8.67
N PHE A 137 17.89 2.94 9.13
CA PHE A 137 18.13 1.79 8.26
C PHE A 137 16.96 1.61 7.27
N ILE A 138 15.72 1.66 7.76
CA ILE A 138 14.51 1.56 6.94
C ILE A 138 14.52 2.64 5.84
N GLU A 139 14.84 3.88 6.22
CA GLU A 139 14.87 5.04 5.31
C GLU A 139 16.00 4.98 4.27
N GLN A 140 17.12 4.32 4.59
CA GLN A 140 18.27 4.21 3.69
C GLN A 140 18.20 2.99 2.76
N HIS A 141 17.46 1.95 3.15
CA HIS A 141 17.47 0.66 2.44
C HIS A 141 16.13 0.27 1.85
N PHE A 142 15.02 0.35 2.61
CA PHE A 142 13.73 -0.13 2.14
C PHE A 142 12.91 0.96 1.45
N ILE A 143 12.88 2.17 2.01
CA ILE A 143 12.12 3.27 1.42
C ILE A 143 12.58 3.60 -0.02
N PRO A 144 13.88 3.70 -0.33
CA PRO A 144 14.32 3.99 -1.69
C PRO A 144 13.92 2.89 -2.69
N GLU A 145 14.00 1.62 -2.29
CA GLU A 145 13.59 0.48 -3.13
C GLU A 145 12.10 0.57 -3.49
N LEU A 146 11.24 0.85 -2.50
CA LEU A 146 9.79 1.00 -2.72
C LEU A 146 9.48 2.25 -3.58
N VAL A 147 10.20 3.35 -3.38
CA VAL A 147 10.06 4.56 -4.19
C VAL A 147 10.43 4.26 -5.65
N ASP A 148 11.56 3.60 -5.88
CA ASP A 148 12.04 3.23 -7.22
C ASP A 148 11.08 2.26 -7.91
N GLU A 149 10.61 1.21 -7.22
CA GLU A 149 9.63 0.27 -7.76
C GLU A 149 8.33 0.98 -8.15
N SER A 150 7.85 1.89 -7.31
CA SER A 150 6.62 2.64 -7.59
C SER A 150 6.75 3.53 -8.83
N ASN A 151 7.91 4.17 -9.02
CA ASN A 151 8.21 4.99 -10.18
C ASN A 151 8.33 4.15 -11.46
N GLN A 152 9.01 3.00 -11.39
CA GLN A 152 9.13 2.07 -12.51
C GLN A 152 7.77 1.59 -12.98
N LEU A 153 6.90 1.16 -12.06
CA LEU A 153 5.54 0.73 -12.37
C LEU A 153 4.69 1.87 -12.96
N SER A 154 4.83 3.10 -12.45
CA SER A 154 4.15 4.29 -12.99
C SER A 154 4.57 4.61 -14.43
N LYS A 155 5.86 4.46 -14.76
CA LYS A 155 6.37 4.64 -16.12
C LYS A 155 5.86 3.54 -17.06
N LEU A 156 5.85 2.28 -16.61
CA LEU A 156 5.24 1.17 -17.36
C LEU A 156 3.76 1.40 -17.62
N MET A 157 3.05 1.98 -16.66
CA MET A 157 1.67 2.44 -16.77
C MET A 157 1.46 3.67 -17.66
N LYS A 158 2.53 4.30 -18.16
CA LYS A 158 2.50 5.58 -18.87
C LYS A 158 1.82 6.70 -18.07
N LEU A 159 1.81 6.64 -16.75
CA LEU A 159 1.24 7.68 -15.89
C LEU A 159 2.21 8.86 -15.72
N THR A 160 3.51 8.57 -15.67
CA THR A 160 4.59 9.55 -15.58
C THR A 160 5.67 9.26 -16.61
N SER A 161 6.40 10.30 -17.03
CA SER A 161 7.62 10.19 -17.84
C SER A 161 8.90 10.32 -17.02
N GLU A 162 8.80 10.88 -15.81
CA GLU A 162 9.91 11.18 -14.91
C GLU A 162 9.71 10.48 -13.57
N ASP A 163 10.81 10.32 -12.83
CA ASP A 163 10.77 9.80 -11.47
C ASP A 163 10.24 10.87 -10.51
N MET A 164 9.21 10.51 -9.76
CA MET A 164 8.75 11.33 -8.65
C MET A 164 9.70 11.14 -7.47
N LYS A 165 10.14 12.23 -6.86
CA LYS A 165 11.08 12.20 -5.71
C LYS A 165 10.63 11.25 -4.59
N ASN A 166 9.32 11.22 -4.32
CA ASN A 166 8.73 10.43 -3.25
C ASN A 166 8.02 9.17 -3.78
N GLY A 167 8.25 8.79 -5.04
CA GLY A 167 7.54 7.68 -5.67
C GLY A 167 6.15 8.07 -6.19
N ALA A 168 5.56 7.16 -6.95
CA ALA A 168 4.31 7.38 -7.65
C ALA A 168 3.18 6.53 -7.05
N TYR A 169 2.15 7.20 -6.55
CA TYR A 169 0.93 6.55 -6.10
C TYR A 169 0.06 6.17 -7.30
N THR A 170 -0.16 4.88 -7.49
CA THR A 170 -0.95 4.33 -8.61
C THR A 170 -1.98 3.31 -8.09
N PRO A 171 -2.86 2.79 -8.95
CA PRO A 171 -3.75 1.71 -8.58
C PRO A 171 -3.07 0.47 -7.96
N VAL A 172 -1.85 0.15 -8.39
CA VAL A 172 -1.13 -1.05 -7.92
C VAL A 172 -0.04 -0.71 -6.90
N THR A 173 0.37 0.56 -6.79
CA THR A 173 1.36 1.06 -5.82
C THR A 173 0.69 1.99 -4.82
N ASN A 174 -0.38 1.51 -4.19
CA ASN A 174 -1.18 2.28 -3.25
C ASN A 174 -0.67 2.14 -1.79
N CYS A 175 -1.39 2.73 -0.83
CA CYS A 175 -1.00 2.71 0.59
C CYS A 175 -0.85 1.29 1.18
N SER A 176 -1.72 0.34 0.79
CA SER A 176 -1.66 -1.04 1.28
C SER A 176 -0.51 -1.81 0.67
N TRP A 177 -0.22 -1.57 -0.61
CA TRP A 177 0.98 -2.11 -1.27
C TRP A 177 2.25 -1.64 -0.54
N PHE A 178 2.36 -0.33 -0.29
CA PHE A 178 3.54 0.23 0.36
C PHE A 178 3.69 -0.28 1.79
N ALA A 179 2.64 -0.18 2.61
CA ALA A 179 2.68 -0.60 4.01
C ALA A 179 2.93 -2.11 4.14
N GLY A 180 2.28 -2.91 3.29
CA GLY A 180 2.43 -4.36 3.26
C GLY A 180 3.83 -4.80 2.84
N LYS A 181 4.38 -4.24 1.76
CA LYS A 181 5.76 -4.53 1.34
C LYS A 181 6.79 -4.10 2.37
N LEU A 182 6.68 -2.87 2.89
CA LEU A 182 7.58 -2.37 3.93
C LEU A 182 7.57 -3.26 5.17
N TRP A 183 6.37 -3.60 5.65
CA TRP A 183 6.21 -4.53 6.77
C TRP A 183 6.88 -5.89 6.49
N ASN A 184 6.58 -6.49 5.33
CA ASN A 184 7.10 -7.79 4.96
C ASN A 184 8.63 -7.81 4.80
N GLN A 185 9.23 -6.74 4.26
CA GLN A 185 10.70 -6.57 4.21
C GLN A 185 11.32 -6.50 5.61
N ILE A 186 10.70 -5.73 6.51
CA ILE A 186 11.19 -5.60 7.89
C ILE A 186 11.06 -6.91 8.66
N MET A 187 9.92 -7.61 8.55
CA MET A 187 9.73 -8.91 9.19
C MET A 187 10.64 -9.99 8.61
N GLN A 188 10.93 -9.94 7.31
CA GLN A 188 11.89 -10.87 6.70
C GLN A 188 13.27 -10.71 7.33
N LEU A 189 13.72 -9.48 7.58
CA LEU A 189 15.02 -9.21 8.20
C LEU A 189 15.03 -9.55 9.70
N GLU A 190 14.01 -9.11 10.46
CA GLU A 190 13.91 -9.37 11.91
C GLU A 190 13.97 -10.87 12.23
N PHE A 191 13.33 -11.70 11.40
CA PHE A 191 13.21 -13.14 11.66
C PHE A 191 14.17 -14.00 10.82
N GLU A 192 15.03 -13.42 9.98
CA GLU A 192 15.88 -14.17 9.03
C GLU A 192 16.70 -15.27 9.71
N ASN A 193 17.31 -14.94 10.84
CA ASN A 193 18.21 -15.83 11.58
C ASN A 193 17.51 -16.73 12.61
N SER A 194 16.22 -16.52 12.86
CA SER A 194 15.45 -17.24 13.88
C SER A 194 14.81 -18.53 13.36
N GLY A 195 14.76 -18.72 12.04
CA GLY A 195 14.00 -19.81 11.42
C GLY A 195 12.47 -19.57 11.44
N GLU A 196 12.02 -18.41 11.94
CA GLU A 196 10.61 -18.00 12.01
C GLU A 196 10.19 -17.15 10.80
N ASN A 197 10.91 -17.30 9.68
CA ASN A 197 10.55 -16.65 8.42
C ASN A 197 9.12 -17.03 8.03
N GLY A 198 8.28 -16.02 7.80
CA GLY A 198 6.88 -16.22 7.44
C GLY A 198 5.88 -15.98 8.57
N ILE A 199 6.27 -16.06 9.85
CA ILE A 199 5.31 -16.01 10.98
C ILE A 199 4.61 -14.66 11.08
N ASN A 200 5.29 -13.57 10.71
CA ASN A 200 4.74 -12.21 10.71
C ASN A 200 4.51 -11.63 9.32
N GLN A 201 4.56 -12.44 8.27
CA GLN A 201 4.29 -11.98 6.91
C GLN A 201 2.78 -11.76 6.73
N LEU A 202 2.41 -10.67 6.05
CA LEU A 202 1.02 -10.31 5.82
C LEU A 202 0.69 -10.36 4.34
N GLU A 203 -0.43 -11.00 4.01
CA GLU A 203 -1.11 -10.78 2.73
C GLU A 203 -1.74 -9.38 2.74
N PHE A 204 -1.42 -8.57 1.74
CA PHE A 204 -1.93 -7.20 1.60
C PHE A 204 -2.57 -6.93 0.24
N GLU A 205 -2.43 -7.86 -0.72
CA GLU A 205 -3.01 -7.77 -2.05
C GLU A 205 -4.23 -8.68 -2.15
N GLN A 206 -5.33 -8.13 -2.65
CA GLN A 206 -6.44 -8.95 -3.11
C GLN A 206 -6.15 -9.37 -4.56
N THR A 207 -6.20 -10.67 -4.84
CA THR A 207 -6.13 -11.20 -6.21
C THR A 207 -7.28 -10.64 -7.03
N ILE A 208 -6.99 -10.19 -8.24
CA ILE A 208 -7.99 -9.57 -9.12
C ILE A 208 -8.82 -10.64 -9.89
N GLY A 209 -8.41 -11.91 -9.79
CA GLY A 209 -9.19 -13.11 -10.14
C GLY A 209 -9.72 -13.16 -11.58
N ASN A 210 -10.68 -14.05 -11.83
CA ASN A 210 -11.44 -14.13 -13.09
C ASN A 210 -12.38 -12.92 -13.30
N ASP A 211 -12.40 -11.97 -12.36
CA ASP A 211 -13.25 -10.77 -12.45
C ASP A 211 -12.72 -9.77 -13.49
N ILE A 212 -11.42 -9.85 -13.81
CA ILE A 212 -10.79 -9.11 -14.92
C ILE A 212 -10.01 -10.06 -15.80
N ASN A 213 -10.27 -9.97 -17.11
CA ASN A 213 -9.34 -10.49 -18.10
C ASN A 213 -8.15 -9.52 -18.26
N MET A 214 -7.13 -9.70 -17.41
CA MET A 214 -5.92 -8.86 -17.45
C MET A 214 -5.17 -9.00 -18.78
N ASP A 215 -5.27 -10.14 -19.47
CA ASP A 215 -4.71 -10.33 -20.79
C ASP A 215 -5.39 -9.42 -21.83
N GLU A 216 -6.72 -9.41 -21.84
CA GLU A 216 -7.50 -8.55 -22.73
C GLU A 216 -7.23 -7.08 -22.43
N LEU A 217 -7.16 -6.69 -21.15
CA LEU A 217 -6.86 -5.32 -20.76
C LEU A 217 -5.44 -4.90 -21.17
N ALA A 218 -4.46 -5.78 -21.00
CA ALA A 218 -3.07 -5.57 -21.42
C ALA A 218 -2.96 -5.38 -22.94
N GLU A 219 -3.65 -6.21 -23.71
CA GLU A 219 -3.66 -6.15 -25.18
C GLU A 219 -4.37 -4.91 -25.69
N GLN A 220 -5.54 -4.61 -25.12
CA GLN A 220 -6.30 -3.41 -25.44
C GLN A 220 -5.47 -2.16 -25.16
N LEU A 221 -4.97 -1.98 -23.94
CA LEU A 221 -4.20 -0.79 -23.56
C LEU A 221 -2.77 -0.76 -24.14
N GLY A 222 -2.29 -1.84 -24.76
CA GLY A 222 -0.90 -1.95 -25.22
C GLY A 222 0.09 -1.86 -24.04
N LEU A 223 -0.26 -2.48 -22.91
CA LEU A 223 0.49 -2.49 -21.67
C LEU A 223 0.76 -3.93 -21.21
N PRO A 224 1.76 -4.63 -21.79
CA PRO A 224 2.00 -6.05 -21.53
C PRO A 224 2.25 -6.38 -20.04
N PHE A 225 2.84 -5.46 -19.28
CA PHE A 225 3.13 -5.67 -17.85
C PHE A 225 1.85 -5.86 -17.01
N LEU A 226 0.67 -5.43 -17.49
CA LEU A 226 -0.60 -5.66 -16.79
C LEU A 226 -0.87 -7.17 -16.61
N LYS A 227 -0.34 -8.03 -17.47
CA LYS A 227 -0.45 -9.49 -17.36
C LYS A 227 0.26 -10.05 -16.11
N GLU A 228 1.27 -9.33 -15.62
CA GLU A 228 2.06 -9.72 -14.45
C GLU A 228 1.45 -9.21 -13.13
N ILE A 229 0.43 -8.35 -13.19
CA ILE A 229 -0.24 -7.83 -11.99
C ILE A 229 -1.25 -8.87 -11.51
N GLN A 230 -0.87 -9.57 -10.44
CA GLN A 230 -1.69 -10.63 -9.84
C GLN A 230 -2.71 -10.10 -8.82
N GLY A 231 -2.47 -8.92 -8.24
CA GLY A 231 -3.25 -8.36 -7.16
C GLY A 231 -3.20 -6.84 -7.09
N ILE A 232 -4.08 -6.28 -6.27
CA ILE A 232 -4.09 -4.86 -5.89
C ILE A 232 -4.02 -4.80 -4.36
N GLY A 233 -3.15 -3.93 -3.85
CA GLY A 233 -3.11 -3.63 -2.42
C GLY A 233 -4.49 -3.21 -1.90
N ASP A 234 -5.04 -3.91 -0.91
CA ASP A 234 -6.34 -3.61 -0.31
C ASP A 234 -6.20 -3.56 1.22
N PRO A 235 -6.43 -2.41 1.87
CA PRO A 235 -6.36 -2.33 3.32
C PRO A 235 -7.38 -3.24 4.02
N GLY A 236 -8.46 -3.67 3.33
CA GLY A 236 -9.38 -4.71 3.81
C GLY A 236 -8.77 -6.11 3.80
N MET A 237 -8.00 -6.46 2.76
CA MET A 237 -7.22 -7.70 2.71
C MET A 237 -6.13 -7.71 3.79
N LEU A 238 -5.41 -6.60 3.96
CA LEU A 238 -4.44 -6.43 5.03
C LEU A 238 -5.11 -6.60 6.41
N ALA A 239 -6.28 -6.01 6.62
CA ALA A 239 -7.04 -6.16 7.87
C ALA A 239 -7.47 -7.62 8.12
N GLU A 240 -7.89 -8.34 7.07
CA GLU A 240 -8.22 -9.76 7.15
C GLU A 240 -6.99 -10.60 7.53
N SER A 241 -5.85 -10.33 6.91
CA SER A 241 -4.58 -10.99 7.18
C SER A 241 -4.12 -10.80 8.63
N ILE A 242 -4.15 -9.56 9.13
CA ILE A 242 -3.84 -9.25 10.53
C ILE A 242 -4.82 -9.97 11.48
N LYS A 243 -6.12 -9.95 11.16
CA LYS A 243 -7.15 -10.61 11.98
C LYS A 243 -6.89 -12.12 12.11
N LYS A 244 -6.56 -12.78 10.99
CA LYS A 244 -6.21 -14.22 10.97
C LYS A 244 -4.98 -14.49 11.83
N LEU A 245 -3.94 -13.69 11.68
CA LEU A 245 -2.68 -13.85 12.41
C LEU A 245 -2.87 -13.67 13.93
N LEU A 246 -3.73 -12.73 14.34
CA LEU A 246 -4.02 -12.47 15.75
C LEU A 246 -5.10 -13.39 16.34
N ASN A 247 -5.77 -14.22 15.54
CA ASN A 247 -6.91 -15.05 15.95
C ASN A 247 -8.03 -14.26 16.68
N ILE A 248 -8.38 -13.08 16.16
CA ILE A 248 -9.46 -12.21 16.70
C ILE A 248 -10.63 -12.03 15.73
#